data_AF-A0A3N4PG80-F1
#
_entry.id   AF-A0A3N4PG80-F1
#
_cell.length_a   1.000
_cell.length_b   1.000
_cell.length_c   1.000
_cell.angle_alpha   90.00
_cell.angle_beta   90.00
_cell.angle_gamma   90.00
#
_symmetry.space_group_name_H-M   'P 1'
#
loop_
_entity.id
_entity.type
_entity.pdbx_description
1 polymer ?
#
loop_
_entity_poly.entity_id
_entity_poly.type
_entity_poly.pdbx_seq_one_letter_code
_entity_poly.pdbx_strand_id
1 'polypeptide(L)'
;MEKIKIKKVALVTGGALKVEYTIREKDGTYSGVTKDCGAPAHDDLIDAFRRMDIHLAIISEYLPADQVDDIESADLDMIRELFRVKQVSISGDDEGVSIAGSRKLSKGSLSLASPTIKWGDKKPYLFEGDLAEAVEQLKSETLLYLDGKKAPDAQTAIDFPDEVATEEAI
;
A
#
# COMPACT_ATOMS: atom_id res chain seq x y z
N MET A 1 4.09 -11.98 23.04
CA MET A 1 3.93 -11.58 21.63
C MET A 1 5.13 -10.76 21.24
N GLU A 2 5.85 -11.19 20.21
CA GLU A 2 6.92 -10.42 19.60
C GLU A 2 6.31 -9.14 19.02
N LYS A 3 6.83 -7.96 19.41
CA LYS A 3 6.33 -6.69 18.87
C LYS A 3 7.01 -6.46 17.52
N ILE A 4 6.25 -6.60 16.44
CA ILE A 4 6.66 -6.26 15.08
C ILE A 4 6.41 -4.77 14.87
N LYS A 5 7.43 -4.03 14.43
CA LYS A 5 7.30 -2.64 13.98
C LYS A 5 7.66 -2.54 12.50
N ILE A 6 6.70 -2.17 11.66
CA ILE A 6 6.92 -1.96 10.23
C ILE A 6 7.72 -0.67 10.05
N LYS A 7 8.83 -0.76 9.32
CA LYS A 7 9.65 0.41 8.95
C LYS A 7 9.40 0.83 7.51
N LYS A 8 9.11 -0.12 6.63
CA LYS A 8 8.90 0.17 5.21
C LYS A 8 8.05 -0.89 4.55
N VAL A 9 7.20 -0.46 3.64
CA VAL A 9 6.40 -1.33 2.78
C VAL A 9 6.57 -0.85 1.35
N ALA A 10 6.90 -1.75 0.43
CA ALA A 10 7.04 -1.44 -0.98
C ALA A 10 6.33 -2.47 -1.87
N LEU A 11 5.57 -1.98 -2.84
CA LEU A 11 4.97 -2.77 -3.92
C LEU A 11 6.02 -3.04 -5.00
N VAL A 12 6.17 -4.32 -5.32
CA VAL A 12 7.09 -4.82 -6.37
C VAL A 12 6.27 -5.17 -7.62
N THR A 13 6.94 -5.17 -8.77
CA THR A 13 6.35 -5.63 -10.04
C THR A 13 5.70 -7.00 -9.87
N GLY A 14 4.45 -7.14 -10.31
CA GLY A 14 3.64 -8.35 -10.11
C GLY A 14 2.72 -8.30 -8.89
N GLY A 15 2.65 -7.18 -8.18
CA GLY A 15 1.73 -6.98 -7.05
C GLY A 15 2.21 -7.58 -5.74
N ALA A 16 3.45 -8.07 -5.69
CA ALA A 16 4.06 -8.62 -4.49
C ALA A 16 4.65 -7.53 -3.59
N LEU A 17 5.03 -7.86 -2.35
CA LEU A 17 5.52 -6.90 -1.37
C LEU A 17 6.96 -7.14 -0.95
N LYS A 18 7.70 -6.05 -0.78
CA LYS A 18 8.94 -6.01 -0.02
C LYS A 18 8.69 -5.22 1.26
N VAL A 19 8.84 -5.89 2.40
CA VAL A 19 8.57 -5.30 3.72
C VAL A 19 9.84 -5.27 4.54
N GLU A 20 10.14 -4.15 5.18
CA GLU A 20 11.21 -4.01 6.16
C GLU A 20 10.57 -3.73 7.52
N TYR A 21 10.89 -4.55 8.53
CA TYR A 21 10.34 -4.44 9.88
C TYR A 21 11.36 -4.83 10.93
N THR A 22 11.13 -4.43 12.18
CA THR A 22 11.94 -4.86 13.32
C THR A 22 11.13 -5.73 14.27
N ILE A 23 11.76 -6.78 14.78
CA ILE A 23 11.21 -7.66 15.80
C ILE A 23 11.95 -7.38 17.11
N ARG A 24 11.19 -7.22 18.19
CA ARG A 24 11.77 -7.22 19.54
C ARG A 24 11.80 -8.65 20.09
N GLU A 25 13.00 -9.17 20.25
CA GLU A 25 13.25 -10.51 20.79
C GLU A 25 13.11 -10.54 22.32
N LYS A 26 12.97 -11.75 22.89
CA LYS A 26 12.75 -11.95 24.34
C LYS A 26 13.91 -11.41 25.20
N ASP A 27 15.12 -11.41 24.64
CA ASP A 27 16.33 -10.91 25.30
C ASP A 27 16.47 -9.36 25.24
N GLY A 28 15.50 -8.67 24.64
CA GLY A 28 15.48 -7.21 24.54
C GLY A 28 16.22 -6.64 23.31
N THR A 29 16.87 -7.49 22.53
CA THR A 29 17.50 -7.14 21.25
C THR A 29 16.44 -6.83 20.18
N TYR A 30 16.77 -5.90 19.28
CA TYR A 30 15.97 -5.61 18.08
C TYR A 30 16.66 -6.17 16.84
N SER A 31 16.01 -7.07 16.13
CA SER A 31 16.48 -7.60 14.85
C SER A 31 15.73 -6.94 13.69
N GLY A 32 16.47 -6.44 12.70
CA GLY A 32 15.92 -5.89 11.46
C GLY A 32 15.72 -7.00 10.44
N VAL A 33 14.52 -7.10 9.88
CA VAL A 33 14.15 -8.11 8.89
C VAL A 33 13.71 -7.41 7.61
N THR A 34 14.29 -7.81 6.50
CA THR A 34 13.81 -7.48 5.16
C THR A 34 13.24 -8.74 4.54
N LYS A 35 11.96 -8.70 4.16
CA LYS A 35 11.25 -9.84 3.60
C LYS A 35 10.72 -9.48 2.21
N ASP A 36 11.29 -10.12 1.20
CA ASP A 36 10.77 -10.12 -0.16
C ASP A 36 9.71 -11.23 -0.27
N CYS A 37 8.46 -10.83 -0.48
CA CYS A 37 7.34 -11.75 -0.61
C CYS A 37 7.02 -11.93 -2.09
N GLY A 38 6.83 -13.18 -2.53
CA GLY A 38 6.55 -13.49 -3.94
C GLY A 38 5.06 -13.58 -4.28
N ALA A 39 4.18 -13.67 -3.28
CA ALA A 39 2.74 -13.78 -3.51
C ALA A 39 2.11 -12.41 -3.77
N PRO A 40 1.12 -12.28 -4.67
CA PRO A 40 0.40 -11.03 -4.87
C PRO A 40 -0.34 -10.60 -3.60
N ALA A 41 -0.32 -9.29 -3.33
CA ALA A 41 -1.08 -8.68 -2.26
C ALA A 41 -2.59 -8.79 -2.53
N HIS A 42 -3.37 -8.89 -1.45
CA HIS A 42 -4.83 -8.82 -1.54
C HIS A 42 -5.28 -7.41 -1.94
N ASP A 43 -6.47 -7.29 -2.53
CA ASP A 43 -7.01 -6.01 -3.02
C ASP A 43 -7.08 -4.94 -1.92
N ASP A 44 -7.42 -5.33 -0.68
CA ASP A 44 -7.45 -4.41 0.47
C ASP A 44 -6.12 -3.66 0.69
N LEU A 45 -5.01 -4.37 0.52
CA LEU A 45 -3.68 -3.78 0.69
C LEU A 45 -3.33 -2.87 -0.49
N ILE A 46 -3.75 -3.26 -1.70
CA ILE A 46 -3.59 -2.43 -2.89
C ILE A 46 -4.42 -1.13 -2.74
N ASP A 47 -5.63 -1.22 -2.21
CA ASP A 47 -6.47 -0.05 -1.94
C ASP A 47 -5.89 0.83 -0.84
N ALA A 48 -5.28 0.26 0.20
CA ALA A 48 -4.54 1.04 1.20
C ALA A 48 -3.39 1.85 0.58
N PHE A 49 -2.67 1.29 -0.40
CA PHE A 49 -1.68 2.06 -1.18
C PHE A 49 -2.33 3.15 -2.03
N ARG A 50 -3.46 2.84 -2.70
CA ARG A 50 -4.15 3.78 -3.56
C ARG A 50 -4.75 4.98 -2.82
N ARG A 51 -5.14 4.81 -1.55
CA ARG A 51 -5.55 5.92 -0.68
C ARG A 51 -4.45 6.97 -0.52
N MET A 52 -3.18 6.57 -0.65
CA MET A 52 -2.04 7.49 -0.54
C MET A 52 -1.67 8.21 -1.84
N ASP A 53 -2.28 7.86 -2.99
CA ASP A 53 -1.98 8.47 -4.29
C ASP A 53 -2.24 9.99 -4.28
N ILE A 54 -3.32 10.43 -3.61
CA ILE A 54 -3.65 11.85 -3.45
C ILE A 54 -2.70 12.59 -2.51
N HIS A 55 -2.28 11.96 -1.40
CA HIS A 55 -1.28 12.55 -0.53
C HIS A 55 0.05 12.77 -1.27
N LEU A 56 0.46 11.81 -2.11
CA LEU A 56 1.67 11.99 -2.92
C LEU A 56 1.53 13.19 -3.87
N ALA A 57 0.38 13.36 -4.51
CA ALA A 57 0.12 14.50 -5.39
C ALA A 57 0.17 15.84 -4.64
N ILE A 58 -0.41 15.92 -3.43
CA ILE A 58 -0.43 17.16 -2.65
C ILE A 58 0.95 17.47 -2.06
N ILE A 59 1.62 16.49 -1.46
CA ILE A 59 2.94 16.68 -0.82
C ILE A 59 4.02 17.01 -1.86
N SER A 60 3.88 16.50 -3.09
CA SER A 60 4.77 16.86 -4.21
C SER A 60 4.40 18.19 -4.89
N GLU A 61 3.49 18.97 -4.29
CA GLU A 61 3.03 20.28 -4.79
C GLU A 61 2.41 20.24 -6.20
N TYR A 62 1.96 19.06 -6.64
CA TYR A 62 1.25 18.93 -7.91
C TYR A 62 -0.19 19.43 -7.81
N LEU A 63 -0.84 19.09 -6.69
CA LEU A 63 -2.17 19.55 -6.35
C LEU A 63 -2.06 20.48 -5.13
N PRO A 64 -2.43 21.77 -5.24
CA PRO A 64 -2.40 22.68 -4.11
C PRO A 64 -3.37 22.18 -3.03
N ALA A 65 -2.91 22.08 -1.79
CA ALA A 65 -3.73 21.54 -0.69
C ALA A 65 -5.02 22.36 -0.47
N ASP A 66 -4.98 23.66 -0.76
CA ASP A 66 -6.13 24.58 -0.67
C ASP A 66 -7.20 24.37 -1.74
N GLN A 67 -6.89 23.60 -2.80
CA GLN A 67 -7.84 23.25 -3.86
C GLN A 67 -8.49 21.88 -3.66
N VAL A 68 -8.20 21.23 -2.54
CA VAL A 68 -8.77 19.93 -2.17
C VAL A 68 -9.81 20.18 -1.09
N ASP A 69 -11.08 20.29 -1.50
CA ASP A 69 -12.21 20.46 -0.58
C ASP A 69 -12.44 19.21 0.28
N ASP A 70 -12.36 18.03 -0.35
CA ASP A 70 -12.51 16.74 0.29
C ASP A 70 -11.62 15.71 -0.41
N ILE A 71 -10.75 15.07 0.36
CA ILE A 71 -9.80 14.07 -0.11
C ILE A 71 -10.51 12.82 -0.65
N GLU A 72 -11.76 12.60 -0.27
CA GLU A 72 -12.60 11.47 -0.69
C GLU A 72 -13.44 11.75 -1.96
N SER A 73 -13.49 13.00 -2.46
CA SER A 73 -14.44 13.40 -3.51
C SER A 73 -13.83 13.54 -4.91
N ALA A 74 -14.44 12.83 -5.87
CA ALA A 74 -14.50 12.99 -7.34
C ALA A 74 -13.24 13.22 -8.22
N ASP A 75 -12.19 13.91 -7.80
CA ASP A 75 -10.94 14.03 -8.59
C ASP A 75 -9.92 12.91 -8.31
N LEU A 76 -10.25 12.05 -7.34
CA LEU A 76 -9.46 10.88 -6.97
C LEU A 76 -9.18 9.95 -8.14
N ASP A 77 -10.13 9.72 -9.05
CA ASP A 77 -9.90 8.78 -10.15
C ASP A 77 -8.84 9.29 -11.12
N MET A 78 -8.87 10.57 -11.50
CA MET A 78 -7.83 11.18 -12.32
C MET A 78 -6.47 11.15 -11.62
N ILE A 79 -6.44 11.47 -10.32
CA ILE A 79 -5.21 11.41 -9.53
C ILE A 79 -4.68 9.97 -9.45
N ARG A 80 -5.53 8.98 -9.24
CA ARG A 80 -5.18 7.55 -9.22
C ARG A 80 -4.71 7.04 -10.58
N GLU A 81 -5.15 7.65 -11.69
CA GLU A 81 -4.62 7.32 -13.02
C GLU A 81 -3.22 7.90 -13.26
N LEU A 82 -2.95 9.06 -12.67
CA LEU A 82 -1.70 9.80 -12.83
C LEU A 82 -0.64 9.42 -11.81
N PHE A 83 -1.00 9.16 -10.56
CA PHE A 83 -0.07 8.89 -9.46
C PHE A 83 -0.25 7.46 -8.97
N ARG A 84 0.89 6.86 -8.60
CA ARG A 84 0.95 5.55 -7.97
C ARG A 84 2.00 5.55 -6.88
N VAL A 85 1.58 5.45 -5.63
CA VAL A 85 2.45 5.14 -4.51
C VAL A 85 2.95 3.71 -4.65
N LYS A 86 4.26 3.55 -4.49
CA LYS A 86 4.93 2.24 -4.55
C LYS A 86 5.64 1.91 -3.27
N GLN A 87 5.93 2.90 -2.43
CA GLN A 87 6.70 2.70 -1.22
C GLN A 87 6.27 3.69 -0.15
N VAL A 88 6.14 3.19 1.06
CA VAL A 88 5.92 3.99 2.27
C VAL A 88 7.00 3.63 3.26
N SER A 89 7.72 4.63 3.75
CA SER A 89 8.73 4.46 4.80
C SER A 89 8.28 5.21 6.04
N ILE A 90 8.31 4.52 7.18
CA ILE A 90 7.99 5.04 8.51
C ILE A 90 9.30 5.34 9.21
N SER A 91 9.46 6.58 9.67
CA SER A 91 10.69 7.09 10.29
C SER A 91 10.46 7.40 11.77
N GLY A 92 11.54 7.39 12.56
CA GLY A 92 11.55 7.90 13.93
C GLY A 92 10.61 7.17 14.90
N ASP A 93 10.54 5.84 14.90
CA ASP A 93 9.64 5.11 15.83
C ASP A 93 8.16 5.52 15.69
N ASP A 94 7.69 5.65 14.44
CA ASP A 94 6.35 6.10 14.08
C ASP A 94 6.11 7.62 14.21
N GLU A 95 7.16 8.44 14.37
CA GLU A 95 7.08 9.91 14.41
C GLU A 95 6.90 10.58 13.04
N GLY A 96 7.07 9.86 11.93
CA GLY A 96 6.83 10.42 10.62
C GLY A 96 6.80 9.41 9.48
N VAL A 97 6.35 9.88 8.33
CA VAL A 97 6.17 9.08 7.12
C VAL A 97 6.76 9.77 5.89
N SER A 98 7.35 9.00 4.99
CA SER A 98 7.71 9.45 3.64
C SER A 98 7.10 8.50 2.63
N ILE A 99 6.57 9.06 1.55
CA ILE A 99 5.88 8.33 0.49
C ILE A 99 6.69 8.46 -0.79
N ALA A 100 6.91 7.35 -1.48
CA ALA A 100 7.56 7.33 -2.78
C ALA A 100 6.71 6.56 -3.78
N GLY A 101 6.74 7.02 -5.03
CA GLY A 101 5.87 6.52 -6.07
C GLY A 101 6.29 7.01 -7.44
N SER A 102 5.33 7.04 -8.35
CA SER A 102 5.55 7.51 -9.70
C SER A 102 4.35 8.27 -10.23
N ARG A 103 4.62 9.27 -11.05
CA ARG A 103 3.63 9.95 -11.88
C ARG A 103 3.72 9.48 -13.32
N LYS A 104 2.59 9.12 -13.92
CA LYS A 104 2.43 8.80 -15.33
C LYS A 104 2.44 10.10 -16.15
N LEU A 105 3.29 10.12 -17.16
CA LEU A 105 3.42 11.19 -18.16
C LEU A 105 3.06 10.62 -19.54
N SER A 106 2.81 11.48 -20.51
CA SER A 106 2.51 11.07 -21.89
C SER A 106 3.64 10.26 -22.57
N LYS A 107 4.90 10.44 -22.13
CA LYS A 107 6.09 9.79 -22.70
C LYS A 107 6.76 8.77 -21.77
N GLY A 108 6.18 8.47 -20.60
CA GLY A 108 6.80 7.57 -19.63
C GLY A 108 6.31 7.80 -18.21
N SER A 109 7.13 7.43 -17.22
CA SER A 109 6.84 7.65 -15.81
C SER A 109 7.95 8.43 -15.13
N LEU A 110 7.59 9.38 -14.28
CA LEU A 110 8.51 10.11 -13.41
C LEU A 110 8.45 9.54 -12.00
N SER A 111 9.59 9.15 -11.44
CA SER A 111 9.65 8.73 -10.03
C SER A 111 9.58 9.96 -9.11
N LEU A 112 8.77 9.85 -8.06
CA LEU A 112 8.58 10.90 -7.05
C LEU A 112 8.92 10.33 -5.67
N ALA A 113 9.54 11.15 -4.83
CA ALA A 113 9.78 10.85 -3.43
C ALA A 113 9.42 12.09 -2.63
N SER A 114 8.54 11.93 -1.65
CA SER A 114 8.11 13.01 -0.78
C SER A 114 9.16 13.31 0.30
N PRO A 115 9.22 14.54 0.81
CA PRO A 115 9.83 14.79 2.11
C PRO A 115 9.13 13.98 3.20
N THR A 116 9.84 13.78 4.32
CA THR A 116 9.26 13.13 5.50
C THR A 116 8.31 14.10 6.20
N ILE A 117 7.05 13.71 6.28
CA ILE A 117 6.02 14.39 7.08
C ILE A 117 6.17 13.88 8.52
N LYS A 118 6.39 14.79 9.46
CA LYS A 118 6.45 14.47 10.89
C LYS A 118 5.11 14.79 11.54
N TRP A 119 4.64 13.90 12.38
CA TRP A 119 3.39 14.10 13.11
C TRP A 119 3.54 15.20 14.16
N GLY A 120 2.55 16.08 14.25
CA GLY A 120 2.58 17.20 15.20
C GLY A 120 3.67 18.24 14.91
N ASP A 121 4.13 18.35 13.65
CA ASP A 121 5.06 19.41 13.26
C ASP A 121 4.43 20.81 13.44
N LYS A 122 5.26 21.85 13.59
CA LYS A 122 4.79 23.23 13.76
C LYS A 122 4.09 23.76 12.51
N LYS A 123 4.41 23.20 11.34
CA LYS A 123 3.70 23.45 10.07
C LYS A 123 3.13 22.12 9.59
N PRO A 124 2.02 21.66 10.18
CA PRO A 124 1.48 20.36 9.88
C PRO A 124 0.99 20.31 8.43
N TYR A 125 1.07 19.11 7.86
CA TYR A 125 0.41 18.83 6.60
C TYR A 125 -1.11 18.95 6.77
N LEU A 126 -1.80 19.58 5.83
CA LEU A 126 -3.23 19.88 5.97
C LEU A 126 -4.07 18.63 6.22
N PHE A 127 -3.73 17.53 5.56
CA PHE A 127 -4.41 16.23 5.68
C PHE A 127 -3.60 15.23 6.52
N GLU A 128 -2.89 15.71 7.55
CA GLU A 128 -2.08 14.87 8.44
C GLU A 128 -2.87 13.73 9.09
N GLY A 129 -4.10 14.00 9.56
CA GLY A 129 -4.94 13.00 10.21
C GLY A 129 -5.36 11.87 9.26
N ASP A 130 -5.76 12.23 8.04
CA ASP A 130 -6.13 11.28 6.99
C ASP A 130 -4.94 10.43 6.55
N LEU A 131 -3.77 11.07 6.37
CA LEU A 131 -2.55 10.35 6.04
C LEU A 131 -2.13 9.38 7.15
N ALA A 132 -2.28 9.77 8.43
CA ALA A 132 -2.00 8.90 9.55
C ALA A 132 -2.94 7.68 9.55
N GLU A 133 -4.24 7.86 9.29
CA GLU A 133 -5.21 6.77 9.17
C GLU A 133 -4.86 5.82 8.02
N ALA A 134 -4.55 6.36 6.84
CA ALA A 134 -4.13 5.57 5.68
C ALA A 134 -2.86 4.75 5.99
N VAL A 135 -1.91 5.32 6.73
CA VAL A 135 -0.68 4.63 7.15
C VAL A 135 -0.96 3.51 8.14
N GLU A 136 -1.84 3.72 9.13
CA GLU A 136 -2.24 2.67 10.08
C GLU A 136 -3.00 1.53 9.41
N GLN A 137 -3.86 1.84 8.44
CA GLN A 137 -4.53 0.83 7.62
C GLN A 137 -3.51 0.01 6.81
N LEU A 138 -2.54 0.68 6.17
CA LEU A 138 -1.48 0.00 5.42
C LEU A 138 -0.64 -0.92 6.32
N LYS A 139 -0.28 -0.47 7.54
CA LYS A 139 0.44 -1.31 8.51
C LYS A 139 -0.39 -2.54 8.89
N SER A 140 -1.67 -2.34 9.18
CA SER A 140 -2.59 -3.42 9.57
C SER A 140 -2.71 -4.47 8.47
N GLU A 141 -2.97 -4.06 7.22
CA GLU A 141 -3.04 -4.98 6.08
C GLU A 141 -1.69 -5.65 5.80
N THR A 142 -0.57 -4.94 5.99
CA THR A 142 0.78 -5.54 5.83
C THR A 142 1.01 -6.64 6.86
N LEU A 143 0.59 -6.45 8.11
CA LEU A 143 0.68 -7.48 9.14
C LEU A 143 -0.19 -8.70 8.79
N LEU A 144 -1.42 -8.49 8.33
CA LEU A 144 -2.30 -9.57 7.86
C LEU A 144 -1.69 -10.33 6.68
N TYR A 145 -1.07 -9.61 5.73
CA TYR A 145 -0.38 -10.23 4.60
C TYR A 145 0.83 -11.07 5.04
N LEU A 146 1.60 -10.58 6.03
CA LEU A 146 2.71 -11.32 6.62
C LEU A 146 2.24 -12.58 7.37
N ASP A 147 1.05 -12.53 7.97
CA ASP A 147 0.39 -13.64 8.68
C ASP A 147 -0.27 -14.66 7.73
N GLY A 148 -0.50 -14.28 6.47
CA GLY A 148 -0.94 -15.20 5.42
C GLY A 148 -2.15 -14.76 4.59
N LYS A 149 -2.74 -13.59 4.86
CA LYS A 149 -3.81 -12.98 4.04
C LYS A 149 -3.25 -12.55 2.68
N LYS A 150 -3.16 -13.49 1.75
CA LYS A 150 -2.68 -13.32 0.38
C LYS A 150 -3.86 -13.38 -0.58
N ALA A 151 -3.73 -12.80 -1.77
CA ALA A 151 -4.75 -12.97 -2.80
C ALA A 151 -4.96 -14.48 -3.07
N PRO A 152 -6.20 -14.95 -3.24
CA PRO A 152 -6.47 -16.34 -3.60
C PRO A 152 -5.77 -16.67 -4.93
N ASP A 153 -5.22 -17.87 -5.05
CA ASP A 153 -4.71 -18.37 -6.33
C ASP A 153 -5.81 -18.18 -7.39
N ALA A 154 -5.48 -17.51 -8.49
CA ALA A 154 -6.42 -17.31 -9.59
C ALA A 154 -6.90 -18.69 -10.04
N GLN A 155 -8.15 -19.04 -9.69
CA GLN A 155 -8.73 -20.34 -9.92
C GLN A 155 -8.80 -20.61 -11.43
N THR A 156 -7.78 -21.28 -11.98
CA THR A 156 -7.63 -21.53 -13.42
C THR A 156 -8.05 -22.96 -13.78
N ALA A 157 -9.16 -23.43 -13.22
CA ALA A 157 -9.79 -24.68 -13.63
C ALA A 157 -11.27 -24.67 -13.23
N ILE A 158 -12.12 -24.22 -14.15
CA ILE A 158 -13.51 -24.66 -14.18
C ILE A 158 -13.47 -26.01 -14.90
N ASP A 159 -13.42 -27.10 -14.14
CA ASP A 159 -13.61 -28.44 -14.69
C ASP A 159 -15.12 -28.60 -14.93
N PHE A 160 -15.54 -28.43 -16.18
CA PHE A 160 -16.92 -28.70 -16.57
C PHE A 160 -17.06 -30.23 -16.67
N PRO A 161 -17.90 -30.88 -15.85
CA PRO A 161 -18.19 -32.29 -16.04
C PRO A 161 -18.92 -32.45 -17.38
N ASP A 162 -18.34 -33.26 -18.27
CA ASP A 162 -18.94 -33.66 -19.53
C ASP A 162 -20.21 -34.46 -19.22
N GLU A 163 -21.38 -33.86 -19.46
CA GLU A 163 -22.69 -34.50 -19.27
C GLU A 163 -22.86 -35.55 -20.37
N VAL A 164 -22.45 -36.80 -20.09
CA VAL A 164 -22.75 -37.95 -20.94
C VAL A 164 -24.25 -38.18 -20.98
N ALA A 165 -24.87 -37.72 -22.06
CA ALA A 165 -26.24 -38.06 -22.42
C ALA A 165 -26.37 -39.58 -22.65
N THR A 166 -26.82 -40.30 -21.62
CA THR A 166 -27.41 -41.63 -21.80
C THR A 166 -28.88 -41.44 -22.16
N GLU A 167 -29.17 -41.39 -23.46
CA GLU A 167 -30.53 -41.59 -23.99
C GLU A 167 -30.90 -43.07 -23.80
N GLU A 168 -31.65 -43.36 -22.74
CA GLU A 168 -32.55 -44.52 -22.70
C GLU A 168 -33.77 -44.21 -23.58
N ALA A 169 -33.93 -44.92 -24.70
CA ALA A 169 -35.22 -45.04 -25.36
C ALA A 169 -35.33 -46.36 -26.16
N ILE A 170 -35.95 -47.34 -25.49
CA ILE A 170 -36.86 -48.41 -26.00
C ILE A 170 -36.25 -49.51 -26.89
#